data_AF-A0A359D7C6-F1
#
_entry.id   AF-A0A359D7C6-F1
#
_cell.length_a   1.000
_cell.length_b   1.000
_cell.length_c   1.000
_cell.angle_alpha   90.00
_cell.angle_beta   90.00
_cell.angle_gamma   90.00
#
_symmetry.space_group_name_H-M   'P 1'
#
loop_
_entity.id
_entity.type
_entity.pdbx_description
1 polymer ?
#
loop_
_entity_poly.entity_id
_entity_poly.type
_entity_poly.pdbx_seq_one_letter_code
_entity_poly.pdbx_strand_id
1 'polypeptide(L)' 'LIDGQPSRLIGRVSMDMLTVDLSELPAAGLGSRVELWGKTLLASDVAAHAGTIPYQLFCNLRRVPLLYSEG' A
#
# COMPACT_ATOMS: atom_id res chain seq x y z
N LEU A 1 -0.78 -5.36 0.44
CA LEU A 1 -0.86 -6.59 1.27
C LEU A 1 -1.39 -6.21 2.65
N ILE A 2 -2.13 -7.11 3.28
CA ILE A 2 -2.63 -6.97 4.66
C ILE A 2 -2.05 -8.13 5.46
N ASP A 3 -1.22 -7.83 6.47
CA ASP A 3 -0.48 -8.83 7.24
C ASP A 3 0.27 -9.86 6.35
N GLY A 4 0.83 -9.37 5.23
CA GLY A 4 1.56 -10.18 4.25
C GLY A 4 0.68 -10.91 3.22
N GLN A 5 -0.64 -10.91 3.38
CA GLN A 5 -1.57 -11.56 2.46
C GLN A 5 -2.05 -10.61 1.34
N PRO A 6 -2.32 -11.13 0.12
CA PRO A 6 -2.86 -10.33 -0.97
C PRO A 6 -4.30 -9.89 -0.67
N SER A 7 -4.59 -8.64 -1.04
CA SER A 7 -5.91 -8.01 -0.97
C SER A 7 -5.98 -6.93 -2.06
N ARG A 8 -7.12 -6.27 -2.21
CA ARG A 8 -7.39 -5.24 -3.21
C ARG A 8 -8.00 -4.00 -2.59
N LEU A 9 -7.74 -2.86 -3.22
CA LEU A 9 -8.46 -1.62 -2.95
C LEU A 9 -9.90 -1.72 -3.46
N ILE A 10 -10.84 -1.19 -2.69
CA ILE A 10 -12.25 -1.05 -3.07
C ILE A 10 -12.71 0.38 -2.83
N GLY A 11 -13.50 0.94 -3.75
CA GLY A 11 -13.88 2.36 -3.70
C GLY A 11 -12.77 3.31 -4.14
N ARG A 12 -12.99 4.61 -3.94
CA ARG A 12 -12.03 5.66 -4.32
C ARG A 12 -11.06 5.95 -3.17
N VAL A 13 -9.79 6.15 -3.50
CA VAL A 13 -8.79 6.68 -2.58
C VAL A 13 -9.14 8.15 -2.26
N SER A 14 -9.22 8.47 -0.97
CA SER A 14 -9.44 9.82 -0.45
C SER A 14 -8.11 10.48 -0.08
N MET A 15 -8.13 11.74 0.39
CA MET A 15 -6.89 12.45 0.75
C MET A 15 -6.10 11.78 1.88
N ASP A 16 -6.80 11.24 2.88
CA ASP A 16 -6.18 10.66 4.09
C ASP A 16 -6.57 9.20 4.33
N MET A 17 -7.46 8.64 3.51
CA MET A 17 -8.04 7.31 3.73
C MET A 17 -8.18 6.54 2.42
N LEU A 18 -8.08 5.22 2.52
CA LEU A 18 -8.37 4.27 1.47
C LEU A 18 -9.07 3.05 2.09
N THR A 19 -9.76 2.27 1.27
CA THR A 19 -10.50 1.10 1.73
C THR A 19 -9.98 -0.14 1.02
N VAL A 20 -9.82 -1.22 1.77
CA VAL A 20 -9.36 -2.53 1.30
C VAL A 20 -10.42 -3.59 1.56
N ASP A 21 -10.47 -4.60 0.71
CA ASP A 21 -11.37 -5.74 0.85
C ASP A 21 -10.77 -6.76 1.83
N LEU A 22 -11.45 -6.99 2.94
CA LEU A 22 -11.05 -7.96 3.97
C LEU A 22 -11.91 -9.23 3.96
N SER A 23 -12.80 -9.41 2.98
CA SER A 23 -13.76 -10.53 2.95
C SER A 23 -13.07 -11.90 3.02
N GLU A 24 -11.91 -12.03 2.38
CA GLU A 24 -11.10 -13.25 2.34
C GLU A 24 -9.99 -13.30 3.42
N LEU A 25 -9.99 -12.34 4.36
CA LEU A 25 -8.96 -12.17 5.38
C LEU A 25 -9.57 -12.07 6.78
N PRO A 26 -10.10 -13.19 7.34
CA PRO A 26 -10.84 -13.17 8.60
C PRO A 26 -9.97 -12.83 9.83
N ALA A 27 -8.64 -13.00 9.73
CA ALA A 27 -7.71 -12.63 10.79
C ALA A 27 -7.29 -11.15 10.73
N ALA A 28 -7.60 -10.44 9.64
CA ALA A 28 -7.25 -9.04 9.48
C ALA A 28 -8.31 -8.13 10.12
N GLY A 29 -7.86 -7.03 10.72
CA GLY A 29 -8.74 -6.09 11.39
C GLY A 29 -8.02 -4.83 11.85
N LEU A 30 -8.49 -4.24 12.95
CA LEU A 30 -7.87 -3.06 13.53
C LEU A 30 -6.44 -3.38 13.98
N GLY A 31 -5.48 -2.56 13.55
CA GLY A 31 -4.06 -2.75 13.85
C GLY A 31 -3.32 -3.64 12.84
N SER A 32 -4.02 -4.29 11.90
CA SER A 32 -3.37 -5.04 10.82
C SER A 32 -2.46 -4.15 10.00
N ARG A 33 -1.27 -4.66 9.69
CA ARG A 33 -0.27 -3.92 8.94
C ARG A 33 -0.61 -3.95 7.45
N VAL A 34 -0.62 -2.77 6.84
CA VAL A 34 -0.86 -2.60 5.40
C VAL A 34 0.45 -2.25 4.70
N GLU A 35 0.84 -3.06 3.71
CA GLU A 35 1.94 -2.75 2.78
C GLU A 35 1.34 -2.28 1.45
N LEU A 36 1.51 -0.99 1.13
CA LEU A 36 1.06 -0.40 -0.14
C LEU A 36 2.03 -0.72 -1.28
N TRP A 37 3.33 -0.65 -1.00
CA TRP A 37 4.43 -1.18 -1.80
C TRP A 37 5.65 -1.35 -0.88
N GLY A 38 6.56 -2.25 -1.23
CA GLY A 38 7.68 -2.63 -0.38
C GLY A 38 8.43 -3.84 -0.92
N LYS A 39 8.92 -4.66 0.00
CA LYS A 39 9.74 -5.84 -0.31
C LYS A 39 8.95 -6.94 -1.01
N THR A 40 7.67 -7.08 -0.66
CA THR A 40 6.82 -8.18 -1.15
C THR A 40 5.95 -7.72 -2.31
N LEU A 41 5.54 -6.45 -2.31
CA LEU A 41 4.76 -5.84 -3.40
C LEU A 41 5.58 -4.71 -4.05
N LEU A 42 6.06 -4.92 -5.28
CA LEU A 42 6.93 -3.95 -5.93
C LEU A 42 6.17 -2.68 -6.29
N ALA A 43 6.80 -1.53 -6.08
CA ALA A 43 6.25 -0.23 -6.48
C ALA A 43 6.01 -0.13 -8.00
N SER A 44 6.76 -0.89 -8.82
CA SER A 44 6.54 -0.99 -10.26
C SER A 44 5.19 -1.59 -10.61
N ASP A 45 4.79 -2.64 -9.91
CA ASP A 45 3.53 -3.31 -10.16
C ASP A 45 2.38 -2.37 -9.80
N VAL A 46 2.48 -1.71 -8.65
CA VAL A 46 1.50 -0.70 -8.22
C VAL A 46 1.40 0.45 -9.21
N ALA A 47 2.54 0.98 -9.67
CA ALA A 47 2.58 2.08 -10.63
C ALA A 47 1.90 1.69 -11.96
N ALA A 48 2.17 0.49 -12.47
CA ALA A 48 1.56 -0.02 -13.69
C ALA A 48 0.02 -0.09 -13.57
N HIS A 49 -0.49 -0.59 -12.44
CA HIS A 49 -1.94 -0.64 -12.17
C HIS A 49 -2.56 0.76 -11.99
N ALA A 50 -1.79 1.71 -11.47
CA ALA A 50 -2.20 3.11 -11.32
C ALA A 50 -2.03 3.96 -12.60
N GLY A 51 -1.55 3.37 -13.71
CA GLY A 51 -1.31 4.08 -14.96
C GLY A 51 -0.18 5.10 -14.88
N THR A 52 0.83 4.84 -14.05
CA THR A 52 1.96 5.73 -13.80
C THR A 52 3.29 4.97 -13.77
N ILE A 53 4.37 5.65 -13.41
CA ILE A 53 5.72 5.09 -13.26
C ILE A 53 6.15 5.09 -11.79
N PRO A 54 7.05 4.16 -11.37
CA PRO A 54 7.50 4.08 -9.98
C PRO A 54 8.02 5.42 -9.45
N TYR A 55 8.73 6.18 -10.28
CA TYR A 55 9.30 7.49 -9.92
C TYR A 55 8.23 8.47 -9.42
N GLN A 56 7.03 8.47 -10.02
CA GLN A 56 5.93 9.33 -9.57
C GLN A 56 5.40 8.90 -8.20
N LEU A 57 5.39 7.61 -7.86
CA LEU A 57 4.99 7.16 -6.53
C LEU A 57 5.99 7.65 -5.47
N PHE A 58 7.29 7.46 -5.71
CA PHE A 58 8.34 7.88 -4.77
C PHE A 58 8.42 9.40 -4.61
N CYS A 59 8.32 10.17 -5.71
CA CYS A 59 8.43 11.63 -5.65
C CYS A 59 7.18 12.32 -5.08
N ASN A 60 6.02 11.67 -5.13
CA ASN A 60 4.79 12.21 -4.55
C ASN A 60 4.58 11.81 -3.09
N LEU A 61 5.56 11.15 -2.46
CA LEU A 61 5.49 10.82 -1.05
C LEU A 61 5.53 12.10 -0.20
N ARG A 62 4.46 12.34 0.57
CA ARG A 62 4.32 13.53 1.44
C ARG A 62 3.74 13.13 2.79
N ARG A 63 4.00 13.93 3.82
CA ARG A 63 3.45 13.83 5.21
C ARG A 63 3.85 12.59 6.02
N VAL A 64 4.24 11.49 5.40
CA VAL A 64 4.66 10.27 6.11
C VAL A 64 6.06 10.42 6.73
N PRO A 65 6.32 9.85 7.91
CA PRO A 65 7.66 9.82 8.50
C PRO A 65 8.60 8.93 7.69
N LEU A 66 9.86 9.36 7.55
CA LEU A 66 10.93 8.57 6.92
C LEU A 66 11.75 7.91 8.02
N LEU A 67 11.70 6.58 8.06
CA LEU A 67 12.50 5.76 8.97
C LEU A 67 13.63 5.13 8.17
N TYR A 68 14.86 5.50 8.51
CA TYR A 68 16.06 4.95 7.89
C TYR A 68 16.62 3.84 8.78
N SER A 69 16.67 2.63 8.25
CA SER A 69 17.36 1.50 8.86
C SER A 69 18.68 1.30 8.11
N GLU A 70 19.79 1.25 8.83
CA GLU A 70 21.04 0.75 8.23
C GLU A 70 20.85 -0.73 7.88
N GLY A 71 21.30 -1.11 6.68
CA GLY A 71 21.23 -2.47 6.15
C GLY A 71 22.37 -3.35 6.64
#